data_AF-A0A495YWM6-F1
#
_entry.id   AF-A0A495YWM6-F1
#
_cell.length_a   1.000
_cell.length_b   1.000
_cell.length_c   1.000
_cell.angle_alpha   90.00
_cell.angle_beta   90.00
_cell.angle_gamma   90.00
#
_symmetry.space_group_name_H-M   'P 1'
#
loop_
_entity.id
_entity.type
_entity.pdbx_description
1 polymer ?
#
loop_
_entity_poly.entity_id
_entity_poly.type
_entity_poly.pdbx_seq_one_letter_code
_entity_poly.pdbx_strand_id
1 'polypeptide(L)'
;MRLWYIISDIHGNYRAFRNLLLHTQLIDESNQWIGGEACLFLLGDYVTSGPDSKQVIDLIRSLECQVPDQVIALLGNHELLLLRAVHNKHHRQEWLTNPEHWQTLISWAGENEELDNSLRHLHIEPLSTQVIAEIYQAAAKSDPDSDALIQYATQRWRLNHPHFTSDRWNAWHLFLRIIEADGTLEWIERLPVAHRAEEWGFFHAGPPTGFDGSVDELNNRFDALRREGRFEHPLLAPNHSLTSPVGTRRWWEDASQVELLFNQFAIERCAFGHDPKAIEPRGILGSVWDKAASTDPYMRGNIEGMIRICGSCVDAIYTEESISILQDIYPQRTFFMVNKLID
;
A
#
# COMPACT_ATOMS: atom_id res chain seq x y z
N MET A 1 -11.39 -4.50 25.20
CA MET A 1 -11.20 -3.46 24.17
C MET A 1 -10.60 -4.16 22.96
N ARG A 2 -11.11 -3.88 21.76
CA ARG A 2 -10.63 -4.54 20.54
C ARG A 2 -9.25 -3.97 20.21
N LEU A 3 -8.31 -4.85 19.91
CA LEU A 3 -6.93 -4.48 19.60
C LEU A 3 -6.78 -4.46 18.09
N TRP A 4 -6.41 -3.32 17.52
CA TRP A 4 -6.23 -3.20 16.08
C TRP A 4 -4.79 -2.90 15.72
N TYR A 5 -4.34 -3.51 14.64
CA TYR A 5 -3.02 -3.36 14.07
C TYR A 5 -3.17 -2.85 12.64
N ILE A 6 -2.42 -1.83 12.25
CA ILE A 6 -2.58 -1.16 10.96
C ILE A 6 -1.24 -1.05 10.25
N ILE A 7 -1.20 -1.54 9.02
CA ILE A 7 -0.04 -1.49 8.11
C ILE A 7 -0.52 -0.99 6.75
N SER A 8 0.30 -0.24 6.03
CA SER A 8 0.04 0.18 4.65
C SER A 8 1.34 0.16 3.85
N ASP A 9 1.24 0.24 2.51
CA ASP A 9 2.37 0.53 1.61
C ASP A 9 3.49 -0.53 1.73
N ILE A 10 3.10 -1.81 1.71
CA ILE A 10 4.03 -2.95 1.85
C ILE A 10 4.94 -3.07 0.62
N HIS A 11 4.41 -2.79 -0.58
CA HIS A 11 5.15 -2.75 -1.84
C HIS A 11 6.08 -3.94 -2.05
N GLY A 12 5.58 -5.17 -1.92
CA GLY A 12 6.38 -6.38 -2.15
C GLY A 12 7.54 -6.59 -1.18
N ASN A 13 7.58 -5.92 -0.02
CA ASN A 13 8.61 -6.13 1.01
C ASN A 13 8.18 -7.23 1.99
N TYR A 14 8.07 -8.47 1.48
CA TYR A 14 7.56 -9.61 2.25
C TYR A 14 8.30 -9.85 3.56
N ARG A 15 9.64 -9.81 3.55
CA ARG A 15 10.45 -10.04 4.76
C ARG A 15 10.09 -9.04 5.85
N ALA A 16 10.01 -7.77 5.49
CA ALA A 16 9.72 -6.69 6.42
C ALA A 16 8.30 -6.80 7.00
N PHE A 17 7.32 -7.08 6.13
CA PHE A 17 5.95 -7.35 6.56
C PHE A 17 5.85 -8.55 7.51
N ARG A 18 6.46 -9.69 7.17
CA ARG A 18 6.46 -10.89 8.01
C ARG A 18 7.13 -10.66 9.36
N ASN A 19 8.29 -10.00 9.37
CA ASN A 19 9.05 -9.69 10.59
C ASN A 19 8.22 -8.87 11.57
N LEU A 20 7.48 -7.89 11.07
CA LEU A 20 6.62 -7.03 11.86
C LEU A 20 5.44 -7.79 12.48
N LEU A 21 4.80 -8.69 11.72
CA LEU A 21 3.74 -9.56 12.24
C LEU A 21 4.26 -10.54 13.31
N LEU A 22 5.47 -11.08 13.14
CA LEU A 22 6.14 -11.92 14.14
C LEU A 22 6.48 -11.13 15.41
N HIS A 23 7.09 -9.95 15.24
CA HIS A 23 7.51 -9.08 16.34
C HIS A 23 6.32 -8.68 17.22
N THR A 24 5.15 -8.53 16.61
CA THR A 24 3.91 -8.17 17.30
C THR A 24 3.04 -9.35 17.70
N GLN A 25 3.54 -10.57 17.51
CA GLN A 25 2.87 -11.81 17.88
C GLN A 25 1.48 -11.96 17.25
N LEU A 26 1.30 -11.42 16.04
CA LEU A 26 0.11 -11.68 15.24
C LEU A 26 0.19 -13.03 14.55
N ILE A 27 1.40 -13.44 14.17
CA ILE A 27 1.68 -14.74 13.55
C ILE A 27 2.84 -15.45 14.25
N ASP A 28 2.89 -16.78 14.09
CA ASP A 28 4.04 -17.60 14.46
C ASP A 28 5.02 -17.80 13.28
N GLU A 29 6.12 -18.53 13.51
CA GLU A 29 7.14 -18.81 12.49
C GLU A 29 6.60 -19.58 11.27
N SER A 30 5.48 -20.29 11.41
CA SER A 30 4.81 -21.01 10.32
C SER A 30 3.73 -20.15 9.64
N ASN A 31 3.74 -18.83 9.86
CA ASN A 31 2.75 -17.86 9.38
C ASN A 31 1.31 -18.21 9.81
N GLN A 32 1.15 -18.90 10.96
CA GLN A 32 -0.16 -19.17 11.53
C GLN A 32 -0.59 -18.04 12.44
N TRP A 33 -1.86 -17.65 12.37
CA TRP A 33 -2.44 -16.61 13.21
C TRP A 33 -2.43 -17.04 14.68
N ILE A 34 -1.79 -16.22 15.51
CA ILE A 34 -1.74 -16.36 16.98
C ILE A 34 -2.17 -15.06 17.70
N GLY A 35 -2.61 -14.04 16.96
CA GLY A 35 -2.98 -12.72 17.47
C GLY A 35 -4.29 -12.65 18.28
N GLY A 36 -4.86 -13.79 18.69
CA GLY A 36 -6.10 -13.84 19.47
C GLY A 36 -7.26 -13.15 18.76
N GLU A 37 -7.93 -12.22 19.45
CA GLU A 37 -9.06 -11.41 18.95
C GLU A 37 -8.63 -10.09 18.26
N ALA A 38 -7.32 -9.88 18.05
CA ALA A 38 -6.83 -8.66 17.40
C ALA A 38 -7.32 -8.58 15.94
N CYS A 39 -7.48 -7.37 15.40
CA CYS A 39 -7.73 -7.18 13.98
C CYS A 39 -6.51 -6.55 13.31
N LEU A 40 -6.18 -7.02 12.12
CA LEU A 40 -5.15 -6.49 11.25
C LEU A 40 -5.81 -5.77 10.06
N PHE A 41 -5.59 -4.47 9.96
CA PHE A 41 -5.99 -3.63 8.83
C PHE A 41 -4.78 -3.38 7.93
N LEU A 42 -4.94 -3.70 6.65
CA LEU A 42 -3.93 -3.52 5.62
C LEU A 42 -4.45 -2.48 4.63
N LEU A 43 -3.89 -1.27 4.62
CA LEU A 43 -4.53 -0.14 3.93
C LEU A 43 -4.18 0.02 2.45
N GLY A 44 -3.66 -1.02 1.80
CA GLY A 44 -3.37 -1.05 0.36
C GLY A 44 -1.89 -0.94 0.02
N ASP A 45 -1.60 -0.95 -1.28
CA ASP A 45 -0.25 -0.90 -1.87
C ASP A 45 0.61 -2.09 -1.47
N TYR A 46 0.14 -3.28 -1.85
CA TYR A 46 0.81 -4.56 -1.60
C TYR A 46 1.80 -4.91 -2.71
N VAL A 47 1.53 -4.41 -3.92
CA VAL A 47 2.32 -4.67 -5.12
C VAL A 47 3.25 -3.51 -5.48
N THR A 48 4.04 -3.74 -6.53
CA THR A 48 5.13 -2.92 -7.10
C THR A 48 6.33 -2.68 -6.20
N SER A 49 7.42 -2.23 -6.84
CA SER A 49 8.63 -1.68 -6.23
C SER A 49 9.52 -2.71 -5.51
N GLY A 50 8.98 -3.52 -4.59
CA GLY A 50 9.70 -4.62 -3.95
C GLY A 50 9.59 -5.96 -4.70
N PRO A 51 10.53 -6.89 -4.45
CA PRO A 51 10.70 -8.10 -5.24
C PRO A 51 9.67 -9.21 -4.94
N ASP A 52 8.97 -9.14 -3.80
CA ASP A 52 8.19 -10.26 -3.26
C ASP A 52 6.68 -9.94 -3.19
N SER A 53 6.13 -9.25 -4.21
CA SER A 53 4.69 -8.91 -4.26
C SER A 53 3.79 -10.15 -4.13
N LYS A 54 4.15 -11.25 -4.78
CA LYS A 54 3.41 -12.52 -4.68
C LYS A 54 3.35 -13.04 -3.24
N GLN A 55 4.48 -13.11 -2.55
CA GLN A 55 4.57 -13.64 -1.20
C GLN A 55 3.80 -12.76 -0.19
N VAL A 56 3.77 -11.44 -0.41
CA VAL A 56 2.92 -10.52 0.35
C VAL A 56 1.44 -10.90 0.18
N ILE A 57 0.96 -10.99 -1.06
CA ILE A 57 -0.45 -11.35 -1.35
C ILE A 57 -0.80 -12.74 -0.81
N ASP A 58 0.07 -13.73 -0.99
CA ASP A 58 -0.14 -15.10 -0.51
C ASP A 58 -0.28 -15.13 1.01
N LEU A 59 0.55 -14.37 1.74
CA LEU A 59 0.45 -14.26 3.19
C LEU A 59 -0.86 -13.59 3.61
N ILE A 60 -1.24 -12.47 2.98
CA ILE A 60 -2.50 -11.78 3.30
C ILE A 60 -3.70 -12.71 3.10
N ARG A 61 -3.80 -13.34 1.92
CA ARG A 61 -4.88 -14.29 1.60
C ARG A 61 -4.91 -15.49 2.53
N SER A 62 -3.75 -15.98 2.95
CA SER A 62 -3.65 -17.06 3.94
C SER A 62 -4.21 -16.62 5.30
N LEU A 63 -3.86 -15.41 5.77
CA LEU A 63 -4.35 -14.89 7.04
C LEU A 63 -5.86 -14.59 7.00
N GLU A 64 -6.37 -14.05 5.90
CA GLU A 64 -7.82 -13.91 5.67
C GLU A 64 -8.53 -15.26 5.70
N CYS A 65 -7.94 -16.32 5.13
CA CYS A 65 -8.52 -17.67 5.22
C CYS A 65 -8.53 -18.22 6.65
N GLN A 66 -7.50 -17.91 7.45
CA GLN A 66 -7.37 -18.37 8.83
C GLN A 66 -8.33 -17.63 9.77
N VAL A 67 -8.49 -16.31 9.58
CA VAL A 67 -9.33 -15.44 10.42
C VAL A 67 -10.09 -14.37 9.59
N PRO A 68 -11.15 -14.76 8.86
CA PRO A 68 -11.82 -13.91 7.87
C PRO A 68 -12.34 -12.56 8.38
N ASP A 69 -12.76 -12.49 9.65
CA ASP A 69 -13.33 -11.27 10.25
C ASP A 69 -12.28 -10.41 10.97
N GLN A 70 -11.01 -10.81 10.93
CA GLN A 70 -9.92 -10.13 11.65
C GLN A 70 -8.85 -9.56 10.73
N VAL A 71 -8.76 -9.98 9.46
CA VAL A 71 -7.82 -9.42 8.50
C VAL A 71 -8.61 -8.66 7.44
N ILE A 72 -8.42 -7.34 7.41
CA ILE A 72 -9.16 -6.44 6.52
C ILE A 72 -8.15 -5.80 5.57
N ALA A 73 -8.14 -6.25 4.31
CA ALA A 73 -7.34 -5.66 3.25
C ALA A 73 -8.14 -4.62 2.44
N LEU A 74 -7.53 -3.46 2.20
CA LEU A 74 -8.07 -2.39 1.36
C LEU A 74 -7.31 -2.29 0.04
N LEU A 75 -7.96 -1.71 -0.95
CA LEU A 75 -7.37 -1.43 -2.26
C LEU A 75 -6.55 -0.14 -2.23
N GLY A 76 -5.27 -0.22 -2.59
CA GLY A 76 -4.39 0.94 -2.79
C GLY A 76 -4.38 1.47 -4.22
N ASN A 77 -3.65 2.56 -4.48
CA ASN A 77 -3.54 3.09 -5.83
C ASN A 77 -2.71 2.17 -6.74
N HIS A 78 -1.78 1.37 -6.19
CA HIS A 78 -0.99 0.42 -6.98
C HIS A 78 -1.81 -0.77 -7.45
N GLU A 79 -2.72 -1.29 -6.61
CA GLU A 79 -3.72 -2.28 -7.04
C GLU A 79 -4.67 -1.69 -8.09
N LEU A 80 -5.11 -0.43 -7.93
CA LEU A 80 -5.94 0.25 -8.92
C LEU A 80 -5.23 0.39 -10.28
N LEU A 81 -3.96 0.77 -10.28
CA LEU A 81 -3.14 0.87 -11.49
C LEU A 81 -3.01 -0.49 -12.20
N LEU A 82 -2.85 -1.57 -11.45
CA LEU A 82 -2.83 -2.93 -11.99
C LEU A 82 -4.17 -3.26 -12.67
N LEU A 83 -5.29 -3.01 -12.00
CA LEU A 83 -6.63 -3.23 -12.54
C LEU A 83 -6.89 -2.39 -13.81
N ARG A 84 -6.47 -1.11 -13.83
CA ARG A 84 -6.53 -0.27 -15.03
C ARG A 84 -5.79 -0.90 -16.21
N ALA A 85 -4.60 -1.46 -15.97
CA ALA A 85 -3.79 -2.13 -16.97
C ALA A 85 -4.39 -3.47 -17.47
N VAL A 86 -5.11 -4.19 -16.61
CA VAL A 86 -5.90 -5.37 -17.01
C VAL A 86 -6.95 -4.98 -18.04
N HIS A 87 -7.76 -3.96 -17.75
CA HIS A 87 -8.94 -3.61 -18.54
C HIS A 87 -8.68 -2.68 -19.73
N ASN A 88 -7.59 -1.89 -19.74
CA ASN A 88 -7.35 -0.89 -20.77
C ASN A 88 -5.92 -0.99 -21.34
N LYS A 89 -5.81 -1.08 -22.68
CA LYS A 89 -4.53 -1.19 -23.39
C LYS A 89 -3.61 0.02 -23.20
N HIS A 90 -4.16 1.23 -23.09
CA HIS A 90 -3.38 2.44 -22.84
C HIS A 90 -2.74 2.40 -21.45
N HIS A 91 -3.54 2.15 -20.42
CA HIS A 91 -3.05 2.02 -19.03
C HIS A 91 -2.07 0.86 -18.87
N ARG A 92 -2.26 -0.22 -19.63
CA ARG A 92 -1.30 -1.33 -19.73
C ARG A 92 0.03 -0.89 -20.30
N GLN A 93 0.01 -0.07 -21.36
CA GLN A 93 1.22 0.47 -21.94
C GLN A 93 1.97 1.33 -20.91
N GLU A 94 1.26 2.20 -20.19
CA GLU A 94 1.83 3.02 -19.12
C GLU A 94 2.46 2.15 -18.02
N TRP A 95 1.74 1.13 -17.54
CA TRP A 95 2.20 0.20 -16.52
C TRP A 95 3.53 -0.45 -16.90
N LEU A 96 3.62 -0.99 -18.13
CA LEU A 96 4.81 -1.67 -18.65
C LEU A 96 5.97 -0.72 -18.99
N THR A 97 5.79 0.60 -18.87
CA THR A 97 6.90 1.58 -18.95
C THR A 97 7.53 1.91 -17.60
N ASN A 98 6.95 1.46 -16.48
CA ASN A 98 7.49 1.70 -15.15
C ASN A 98 8.32 0.50 -14.66
N PRO A 99 9.63 0.66 -14.37
CA PRO A 99 10.47 -0.42 -13.83
C PRO A 99 9.94 -1.03 -12.52
N GLU A 100 9.35 -0.22 -11.64
CA GLU A 100 8.87 -0.69 -10.34
C GLU A 100 7.71 -1.68 -10.49
N HIS A 101 6.89 -1.49 -11.53
CA HIS A 101 5.78 -2.37 -11.82
C HIS A 101 6.22 -3.74 -12.36
N TRP A 102 7.40 -3.80 -12.99
CA TRP A 102 7.97 -5.07 -13.42
C TRP A 102 8.37 -5.97 -12.24
N GLN A 103 8.68 -5.40 -11.08
CA GLN A 103 8.96 -6.21 -9.88
C GLN A 103 7.77 -7.09 -9.50
N THR A 104 6.55 -6.60 -9.69
CA THR A 104 5.34 -7.40 -9.51
C THR A 104 5.33 -8.60 -10.45
N LEU A 105 5.51 -8.39 -11.77
CA LEU A 105 5.51 -9.49 -12.74
C LEU A 105 6.62 -10.52 -12.44
N ILE A 106 7.81 -10.04 -12.09
CA ILE A 106 8.97 -10.86 -11.72
C ILE A 106 8.65 -11.76 -10.52
N SER A 107 7.91 -11.26 -9.52
CA SER A 107 7.60 -12.05 -8.32
C SER A 107 6.75 -13.30 -8.59
N TRP A 108 6.01 -13.36 -9.71
CA TRP A 108 5.32 -14.57 -10.17
C TRP A 108 6.17 -15.48 -11.07
N ALA A 109 7.32 -15.00 -11.56
CA ALA A 109 8.15 -15.77 -12.48
C ALA A 109 8.84 -16.97 -11.81
N GLY A 110 9.15 -16.88 -10.51
CA GLY A 110 9.84 -17.95 -9.78
C GLY A 110 9.09 -19.29 -9.75
N GLU A 111 7.78 -19.28 -9.96
CA GLU A 111 6.91 -20.47 -10.01
C GLU A 111 6.37 -20.74 -11.42
N ASN A 112 6.78 -19.95 -12.43
CA ASN A 112 6.30 -20.07 -13.80
C ASN A 112 7.45 -19.95 -14.82
N GLU A 113 7.90 -21.10 -15.33
CA GLU A 113 9.03 -21.21 -16.27
C GLU A 113 8.80 -20.43 -17.57
N GLU A 114 7.56 -20.35 -18.07
CA GLU A 114 7.24 -19.63 -19.31
C GLU A 114 7.42 -18.11 -19.12
N LEU A 115 6.92 -17.56 -18.00
CA LEU A 115 7.09 -16.17 -17.64
C LEU A 115 8.56 -15.84 -17.36
N ASP A 116 9.28 -16.67 -16.60
CA ASP A 116 10.71 -16.50 -16.32
C ASP A 116 11.56 -16.44 -17.60
N ASN A 117 11.33 -17.37 -18.54
CA ASN A 117 12.00 -17.36 -19.84
C ASN A 117 11.66 -16.10 -20.65
N SER A 118 10.41 -15.64 -20.62
CA SER A 118 9.99 -14.42 -21.30
C SER A 118 10.67 -13.17 -20.73
N LEU A 119 10.83 -13.08 -19.40
CA LEU A 119 11.48 -11.94 -18.74
C LEU A 119 12.99 -11.91 -19.01
N ARG A 120 13.66 -13.07 -18.99
CA ARG A 120 15.08 -13.21 -19.37
C ARG A 120 15.33 -12.79 -20.82
N HIS A 121 14.45 -13.16 -21.74
CA HIS A 121 14.55 -12.74 -23.14
C HIS A 121 14.43 -11.20 -23.31
N LEU A 122 13.65 -10.56 -22.44
CA LEU A 122 13.49 -9.11 -22.41
C LEU A 122 14.61 -8.38 -21.67
N HIS A 123 15.57 -9.09 -21.06
CA HIS A 123 16.59 -8.53 -20.17
C HIS A 123 16.00 -7.70 -19.02
N ILE A 124 14.83 -8.10 -18.52
CA ILE A 124 14.18 -7.47 -17.37
C ILE A 124 14.64 -8.20 -16.12
N GLU A 125 15.60 -7.59 -15.43
CA GLU A 125 16.19 -8.14 -14.20
C GLU A 125 15.49 -7.56 -12.95
N PRO A 126 15.45 -8.32 -11.84
CA PRO A 126 15.02 -7.79 -10.55
C PRO A 126 15.84 -6.56 -10.16
N LEU A 127 15.19 -5.54 -9.63
CA LEU A 127 15.91 -4.41 -9.05
C LEU A 127 16.48 -4.87 -7.71
N SER A 128 17.76 -4.61 -7.46
CA SER A 128 18.32 -4.88 -6.14
C SER A 128 17.72 -3.92 -5.11
N THR A 129 17.59 -4.37 -3.86
CA THR A 129 17.18 -3.52 -2.73
C THR A 129 18.01 -2.23 -2.67
N GLN A 130 19.31 -2.32 -2.98
CA GLN A 130 20.21 -1.18 -3.05
C GLN A 130 19.81 -0.18 -4.14
N VAL A 131 19.51 -0.64 -5.36
CA VAL A 131 19.09 0.24 -6.46
C VAL A 131 17.75 0.91 -6.14
N ILE A 132 16.81 0.15 -5.58
CA ILE A 132 15.51 0.67 -5.12
C ILE A 132 15.75 1.76 -4.06
N ALA A 133 16.56 1.47 -3.03
CA ALA A 133 16.91 2.42 -1.98
C ALA A 133 17.60 3.68 -2.54
N GLU A 134 18.51 3.55 -3.50
CA GLU A 134 19.21 4.66 -4.14
C GLU A 134 18.25 5.57 -4.95
N ILE A 135 17.35 4.98 -5.75
CA ILE A 135 16.32 5.73 -6.50
C ILE A 135 15.50 6.57 -5.52
N TYR A 136 15.06 5.95 -4.43
CA TYR A 136 14.25 6.61 -3.42
C TYR A 136 15.01 7.66 -2.60
N GLN A 137 16.25 7.38 -2.17
CA GLN A 137 17.09 8.33 -1.43
C GLN A 137 17.46 9.55 -2.27
N ALA A 138 17.78 9.35 -3.55
CA ALA A 138 18.09 10.44 -4.46
C ALA A 138 16.89 11.38 -4.60
N ALA A 139 15.70 10.82 -4.69
CA ALA A 139 14.50 11.58 -4.96
C ALA A 139 13.87 12.20 -3.70
N ALA A 140 14.07 11.61 -2.51
CA ALA A 140 13.80 12.26 -1.21
C ALA A 140 14.53 13.60 -1.04
N LYS A 141 15.71 13.74 -1.65
CA LYS A 141 16.56 14.93 -1.56
C LYS A 141 16.17 16.02 -2.57
N SER A 142 15.51 15.66 -3.66
CA SER A 142 15.24 16.58 -4.78
C SER A 142 13.86 17.22 -4.74
N ASP A 143 12.85 16.49 -4.27
CA ASP A 143 11.50 17.01 -4.08
C ASP A 143 10.77 16.08 -3.10
N PRO A 144 10.40 16.53 -1.90
CA PRO A 144 9.70 15.70 -0.95
C PRO A 144 8.34 15.20 -1.47
N ASP A 145 7.66 15.92 -2.37
CA ASP A 145 6.25 15.66 -2.76
C ASP A 145 6.11 14.84 -4.07
N SER A 146 6.39 13.54 -3.90
CA SER A 146 5.83 12.33 -4.56
C SER A 146 5.72 12.13 -6.08
N ASP A 147 5.77 13.10 -6.99
CA ASP A 147 5.63 12.79 -8.45
C ASP A 147 6.95 12.77 -9.24
N ALA A 148 7.97 13.52 -8.80
CA ALA A 148 9.28 13.58 -9.45
C ALA A 148 10.05 12.23 -9.37
N LEU A 149 9.74 11.44 -8.34
CA LEU A 149 10.27 10.11 -8.03
C LEU A 149 10.04 9.10 -9.15
N ILE A 150 8.76 8.85 -9.45
CA ILE A 150 8.30 7.94 -10.49
C ILE A 150 8.77 8.45 -11.85
N GLN A 151 8.74 9.77 -12.08
CA GLN A 151 9.20 10.38 -13.32
C GLN A 151 10.71 10.17 -13.56
N TYR A 152 11.56 10.32 -12.55
CA TYR A 152 13.01 10.11 -12.66
C TYR A 152 13.35 8.64 -12.94
N ALA A 153 12.79 7.71 -12.16
CA ALA A 153 12.99 6.27 -12.36
C ALA A 153 12.49 5.81 -13.74
N THR A 154 11.29 6.27 -14.12
CA THR A 154 10.68 6.00 -15.43
C THR A 154 11.52 6.60 -16.56
N GLN A 155 12.04 7.82 -16.43
CA GLN A 155 12.85 8.46 -17.46
C GLN A 155 14.18 7.71 -17.65
N ARG A 156 14.87 7.35 -16.57
CA ARG A 156 16.12 6.58 -16.63
C ARG A 156 15.91 5.18 -17.22
N TRP A 157 14.79 4.54 -16.90
CA TRP A 157 14.45 3.23 -17.47
C TRP A 157 14.07 3.31 -18.95
N ARG A 158 13.25 4.30 -19.34
CA ARG A 158 12.89 4.55 -20.76
C ARG A 158 14.11 4.79 -21.64
N LEU A 159 15.13 5.48 -21.13
CA LEU A 159 16.38 5.71 -21.85
C LEU A 159 17.13 4.40 -22.18
N ASN A 160 17.01 3.38 -21.33
CA ASN A 160 17.65 2.07 -21.53
C ASN A 160 16.74 1.05 -22.24
N HIS A 161 15.45 1.37 -22.41
CA HIS A 161 14.42 0.45 -22.91
C HIS A 161 13.47 1.09 -23.95
N PRO A 162 13.99 1.72 -25.03
CA PRO A 162 13.27 2.70 -25.85
C PRO A 162 12.18 2.13 -26.79
N HIS A 163 12.07 0.81 -26.97
CA HIS A 163 11.12 0.20 -27.90
C HIS A 163 10.14 -0.74 -27.20
N PHE A 164 8.85 -0.56 -27.48
CA PHE A 164 7.79 -1.44 -27.04
C PHE A 164 7.70 -2.63 -28.00
N THR A 165 8.15 -3.81 -27.58
CA THR A 165 8.20 -5.02 -28.41
C THR A 165 6.96 -5.88 -28.22
N SER A 166 6.69 -6.77 -29.19
CA SER A 166 5.70 -7.85 -29.05
C SER A 166 5.93 -8.69 -27.79
N ASP A 167 7.19 -8.85 -27.39
CA ASP A 167 7.57 -9.76 -26.32
C ASP A 167 7.18 -9.23 -24.94
N ARG A 168 7.11 -7.90 -24.74
CA ARG A 168 6.56 -7.32 -23.51
C ARG A 168 5.08 -7.60 -23.36
N TRP A 169 4.33 -7.63 -24.47
CA TRP A 169 2.93 -8.01 -24.44
C TRP A 169 2.77 -9.49 -24.07
N ASN A 170 3.65 -10.36 -24.59
CA ASN A 170 3.64 -11.78 -24.24
C ASN A 170 3.88 -12.00 -22.73
N ALA A 171 4.90 -11.35 -22.15
CA ALA A 171 5.16 -11.40 -20.71
C ALA A 171 3.96 -10.93 -19.88
N TRP A 172 3.33 -9.81 -20.29
CA TRP A 172 2.10 -9.34 -19.65
C TRP A 172 0.95 -10.35 -19.75
N HIS A 173 0.72 -10.94 -20.92
CA HIS A 173 -0.35 -11.90 -21.11
C HIS A 173 -0.12 -13.20 -20.33
N LEU A 174 1.13 -13.61 -20.17
CA LEU A 174 1.52 -14.71 -19.29
C LEU A 174 1.17 -14.38 -17.84
N PHE A 175 1.67 -13.25 -17.35
CA PHE A 175 1.38 -12.76 -16.01
C PHE A 175 -0.13 -12.70 -15.73
N LEU A 176 -0.91 -12.10 -16.63
CA LEU A 176 -2.36 -11.99 -16.49
C LEU A 176 -3.03 -13.37 -16.35
N ARG A 177 -2.68 -14.33 -17.20
CA ARG A 177 -3.23 -15.70 -17.10
C ARG A 177 -2.88 -16.37 -15.77
N ILE A 178 -1.70 -16.10 -15.22
CA ILE A 178 -1.25 -16.67 -13.96
C ILE A 178 -2.08 -16.12 -12.79
N ILE A 179 -2.19 -14.79 -12.68
CA ILE A 179 -2.95 -14.16 -11.59
C ILE A 179 -4.46 -14.38 -11.70
N GLU A 180 -4.97 -14.63 -12.91
CA GLU A 180 -6.34 -15.11 -13.14
C GLU A 180 -6.50 -16.54 -12.61
N ALA A 181 -5.56 -17.44 -12.92
CA ALA A 181 -5.64 -18.85 -12.56
C ALA A 181 -5.45 -19.12 -11.05
N ASP A 182 -4.62 -18.34 -10.36
CA ASP A 182 -4.38 -18.50 -8.92
C ASP A 182 -5.38 -17.74 -8.03
N GLY A 183 -6.35 -17.04 -8.65
CA GLY A 183 -7.39 -16.26 -7.98
C GLY A 183 -6.90 -14.93 -7.39
N THR A 184 -5.66 -14.50 -7.64
CA THR A 184 -5.15 -13.21 -7.19
C THR A 184 -5.92 -12.06 -7.81
N LEU A 185 -6.22 -12.13 -9.12
CA LEU A 185 -6.99 -11.07 -9.77
C LEU A 185 -8.37 -10.94 -9.13
N GLU A 186 -9.09 -12.06 -8.94
CA GLU A 186 -10.40 -12.07 -8.28
C GLU A 186 -10.33 -11.52 -6.85
N TRP A 187 -9.23 -11.80 -6.13
CA TRP A 187 -9.01 -11.25 -4.80
C TRP A 187 -8.85 -9.72 -4.84
N ILE A 188 -7.96 -9.19 -5.69
CA ILE A 188 -7.74 -7.74 -5.84
C ILE A 188 -9.04 -7.03 -6.26
N GLU A 189 -9.81 -7.63 -7.17
CA GLU A 189 -11.08 -7.07 -7.64
C GLU A 189 -12.16 -6.96 -6.56
N ARG A 190 -12.04 -7.72 -5.46
CA ARG A 190 -13.00 -7.70 -4.34
C ARG A 190 -12.59 -6.77 -3.20
N LEU A 191 -11.37 -6.23 -3.22
CA LEU A 191 -10.88 -5.37 -2.16
C LEU A 191 -11.76 -4.10 -2.04
N PRO A 192 -12.27 -3.77 -0.84
CA PRO A 192 -12.93 -2.49 -0.59
C PRO A 192 -11.92 -1.35 -0.62
N VAL A 193 -12.39 -0.13 -0.85
CA VAL A 193 -11.56 1.09 -0.84
C VAL A 193 -11.56 1.82 0.50
N ALA A 194 -12.49 1.45 1.37
CA ALA A 194 -12.59 1.98 2.72
C ALA A 194 -13.26 0.97 3.65
N HIS A 195 -12.98 1.10 4.94
CA HIS A 195 -13.67 0.34 5.99
C HIS A 195 -14.02 1.26 7.15
N ARG A 196 -15.09 0.94 7.89
CA ARG A 196 -15.47 1.63 9.12
C ARG A 196 -15.65 0.63 10.24
N ALA A 197 -14.95 0.83 11.34
CA ALA A 197 -15.14 0.07 12.57
C ALA A 197 -15.31 1.06 13.73
N GLU A 198 -16.44 0.97 14.42
CA GLU A 198 -16.77 1.88 15.52
C GLU A 198 -16.72 3.35 15.05
N GLU A 199 -15.98 4.21 15.73
CA GLU A 199 -15.75 5.62 15.36
C GLU A 199 -14.62 5.84 14.34
N TRP A 200 -13.96 4.78 13.89
CA TRP A 200 -12.80 4.84 13.01
C TRP A 200 -13.14 4.59 11.54
N GLY A 201 -12.63 5.46 10.67
CA GLY A 201 -12.53 5.22 9.24
C GLY A 201 -11.13 4.75 8.83
N PHE A 202 -11.08 3.79 7.91
CA PHE A 202 -9.84 3.25 7.36
C PHE A 202 -9.85 3.46 5.84
N PHE A 203 -8.81 4.08 5.32
CA PHE A 203 -8.68 4.42 3.90
C PHE A 203 -7.25 4.19 3.44
N HIS A 204 -7.02 3.99 2.14
CA HIS A 204 -5.66 4.02 1.62
C HIS A 204 -5.04 5.42 1.70
N ALA A 205 -5.63 6.42 1.03
CA ALA A 205 -5.13 7.80 1.07
C ALA A 205 -6.00 8.74 1.92
N GLY A 206 -7.32 8.50 1.97
CA GLY A 206 -8.24 9.24 2.83
C GLY A 206 -9.67 9.30 2.30
N PRO A 207 -10.60 9.92 3.06
CA PRO A 207 -11.99 10.09 2.65
C PRO A 207 -12.14 11.02 1.42
N PRO A 208 -12.84 10.61 0.35
CA PRO A 208 -12.96 11.40 -0.87
C PRO A 208 -13.86 12.62 -0.69
N THR A 209 -13.44 13.78 -1.21
CA THR A 209 -14.26 14.99 -1.21
C THR A 209 -15.38 14.89 -2.24
N GLY A 210 -16.55 15.45 -1.92
CA GLY A 210 -17.66 15.54 -2.86
C GLY A 210 -18.38 14.22 -3.13
N PHE A 211 -18.07 13.18 -2.35
CA PHE A 211 -18.92 12.02 -2.19
C PHE A 211 -19.98 12.34 -1.13
N ASP A 212 -21.20 11.84 -1.25
CA ASP A 212 -22.24 12.02 -0.23
C ASP A 212 -22.88 10.65 0.00
N GLY A 213 -22.46 10.01 1.09
CA GLY A 213 -22.82 8.62 1.37
C GLY A 213 -21.89 7.96 2.39
N SER A 214 -22.34 6.81 2.87
CA SER A 214 -21.62 5.92 3.79
C SER A 214 -20.39 5.26 3.15
N VAL A 215 -19.55 4.64 3.99
CA VAL A 215 -18.42 3.81 3.53
C VAL A 215 -18.89 2.65 2.64
N ASP A 216 -20.03 2.02 2.95
CA ASP A 216 -20.58 0.93 2.13
C ASP A 216 -21.04 1.42 0.77
N GLU A 217 -21.69 2.60 0.71
CA GLU A 217 -22.07 3.24 -0.55
C GLU A 217 -20.85 3.65 -1.37
N LEU A 218 -19.77 4.12 -0.72
CA LEU A 218 -18.50 4.41 -1.38
C LEU A 218 -17.91 3.15 -2.02
N ASN A 219 -17.83 2.05 -1.27
CA ASN A 219 -17.34 0.77 -1.77
C ASN A 219 -18.17 0.28 -2.95
N ASN A 220 -19.50 0.28 -2.83
CA ASN A 220 -20.42 -0.13 -3.89
C ASN A 220 -20.28 0.74 -5.15
N ARG A 221 -20.16 2.07 -4.98
CA ARG A 221 -20.02 3.00 -6.10
C ARG A 221 -18.69 2.82 -6.81
N PHE A 222 -17.60 2.66 -6.05
CA PHE A 222 -16.26 2.44 -6.59
C PHE A 222 -16.20 1.14 -7.40
N ASP A 223 -16.70 0.04 -6.82
CA ASP A 223 -16.76 -1.27 -7.47
C ASP A 223 -17.62 -1.26 -8.74
N ALA A 224 -18.79 -0.61 -8.70
CA ALA A 224 -19.65 -0.48 -9.88
C ALA A 224 -18.93 0.25 -11.04
N LEU A 225 -18.31 1.41 -10.75
CA LEU A 225 -17.58 2.18 -11.75
C LEU A 225 -16.40 1.38 -12.34
N ARG A 226 -15.69 0.62 -11.50
CA ARG A 226 -14.60 -0.26 -11.93
C ARG A 226 -15.09 -1.35 -12.86
N ARG A 227 -16.16 -2.07 -12.50
CA ARG A 227 -16.77 -3.12 -13.34
C ARG A 227 -17.32 -2.59 -14.66
N GLU A 228 -17.81 -1.36 -14.67
CA GLU A 228 -18.22 -0.65 -15.89
C GLU A 228 -17.03 -0.15 -16.76
N GLY A 229 -15.78 -0.33 -16.29
CA GLY A 229 -14.59 0.15 -16.98
C GLY A 229 -14.44 1.66 -16.98
N ARG A 230 -15.09 2.38 -16.06
CA ARG A 230 -15.13 3.86 -15.98
C ARG A 230 -13.87 4.43 -15.30
N PHE A 231 -12.69 3.96 -15.69
CA PHE A 231 -11.39 4.32 -15.07
C PHE A 231 -10.97 5.79 -15.21
N GLU A 232 -11.72 6.58 -15.98
CA GLU A 232 -11.53 8.03 -16.08
C GLU A 232 -12.44 8.81 -15.10
N HIS A 233 -13.28 8.11 -14.33
CA HIS A 233 -14.09 8.73 -13.29
C HIS A 233 -13.20 9.25 -12.14
N PRO A 234 -13.48 10.44 -11.56
CA PRO A 234 -12.61 11.02 -10.52
C PRO A 234 -12.39 10.11 -9.28
N LEU A 235 -13.40 9.37 -8.83
CA LEU A 235 -13.26 8.34 -7.78
C LEU A 235 -12.21 7.25 -8.09
N LEU A 236 -11.95 6.96 -9.37
CA LEU A 236 -10.99 5.94 -9.83
C LEU A 236 -9.68 6.56 -10.31
N ALA A 237 -9.46 7.86 -10.07
CA ALA A 237 -8.20 8.51 -10.40
C ALA A 237 -7.13 8.07 -9.40
N PRO A 238 -6.05 7.41 -9.82
CA PRO A 238 -5.03 6.92 -8.89
C PRO A 238 -4.17 8.04 -8.31
N ASN A 239 -4.10 9.23 -8.95
CA ASN A 239 -3.19 10.31 -8.56
C ASN A 239 -3.91 11.68 -8.49
N HIS A 240 -3.49 12.51 -7.52
CA HIS A 240 -3.74 13.97 -7.40
C HIS A 240 -5.16 14.47 -7.68
N SER A 241 -6.16 13.80 -7.12
CA SER A 241 -7.53 14.31 -7.06
C SER A 241 -8.09 14.20 -5.66
N LEU A 242 -8.65 15.32 -5.14
CA LEU A 242 -9.34 15.32 -3.85
C LEU A 242 -10.51 14.32 -3.78
N THR A 243 -11.00 13.89 -4.94
CA THR A 243 -12.17 13.03 -5.09
C THR A 243 -11.88 11.53 -5.05
N SER A 244 -10.62 11.09 -5.06
CA SER A 244 -10.27 9.66 -5.06
C SER A 244 -9.91 9.15 -3.66
N PRO A 245 -10.48 8.05 -3.16
CA PRO A 245 -10.11 7.51 -1.85
C PRO A 245 -8.68 6.96 -1.77
N VAL A 246 -8.05 6.73 -2.93
CA VAL A 246 -6.70 6.17 -3.06
C VAL A 246 -5.67 7.18 -3.58
N GLY A 247 -6.08 8.39 -3.97
CA GLY A 247 -5.17 9.38 -4.55
C GLY A 247 -4.44 10.25 -3.53
N THR A 248 -3.15 10.48 -3.75
CA THR A 248 -2.29 11.38 -2.95
C THR A 248 -2.88 12.77 -2.82
N ARG A 249 -3.04 13.24 -1.58
CA ARG A 249 -3.48 14.62 -1.28
C ARG A 249 -3.27 14.95 0.19
N ARG A 250 -2.98 16.21 0.50
CA ARG A 250 -2.79 16.70 1.88
C ARG A 250 -4.09 17.17 2.52
N TRP A 251 -5.12 16.35 2.45
CA TRP A 251 -6.47 16.70 2.94
C TRP A 251 -6.51 17.01 4.45
N TRP A 252 -5.52 16.53 5.21
CA TRP A 252 -5.40 16.74 6.65
C TRP A 252 -4.77 18.09 7.05
N GLU A 253 -4.22 18.87 6.11
CA GLU A 253 -3.60 20.17 6.42
C GLU A 253 -4.63 21.27 6.70
N ASP A 254 -5.89 21.07 6.29
CA ASP A 254 -7.00 21.98 6.53
C ASP A 254 -8.01 21.38 7.51
N ALA A 255 -8.02 21.88 8.75
CA ALA A 255 -8.91 21.40 9.80
C ALA A 255 -10.40 21.48 9.44
N SER A 256 -10.80 22.49 8.66
CA SER A 256 -12.20 22.64 8.24
C SER A 256 -12.62 21.55 7.24
N GLN A 257 -11.70 21.12 6.37
CA GLN A 257 -11.93 20.00 5.46
C GLN A 257 -11.99 18.66 6.21
N VAL A 258 -11.14 18.47 7.22
CA VAL A 258 -11.14 17.26 8.05
C VAL A 258 -12.50 17.08 8.75
N GLU A 259 -13.00 18.11 9.42
CA GLU A 259 -14.31 18.05 10.11
C GLU A 259 -15.45 17.71 9.14
N LEU A 260 -15.47 18.35 7.96
CA LEU A 260 -16.49 18.08 6.94
C LEU A 260 -16.45 16.62 6.47
N LEU A 261 -15.25 16.10 6.16
CA LEU A 261 -15.08 14.73 5.70
C LEU A 261 -15.42 13.69 6.77
N PHE A 262 -15.08 13.97 8.03
CA PHE A 262 -15.37 13.06 9.14
C PHE A 262 -16.88 12.98 9.42
N ASN A 263 -17.54 14.13 9.46
CA ASN A 263 -19.00 14.21 9.59
C ASN A 263 -19.72 13.47 8.45
N GLN A 264 -19.23 13.63 7.21
CA GLN A 264 -19.80 12.98 6.03
C GLN A 264 -19.78 11.44 6.14
N PHE A 265 -18.69 10.86 6.63
CA PHE A 265 -18.56 9.40 6.78
C PHE A 265 -19.01 8.86 8.15
N ALA A 266 -19.55 9.73 9.02
CA ALA A 266 -19.93 9.40 10.40
C ALA A 266 -18.78 8.72 11.18
N ILE A 267 -17.58 9.28 11.07
CA ILE A 267 -16.37 8.87 11.79
C ILE A 267 -15.86 10.02 12.65
N GLU A 268 -15.18 9.69 13.74
CA GLU A 268 -14.51 10.68 14.61
C GLU A 268 -12.98 10.58 14.49
N ARG A 269 -12.49 9.45 13.99
CA ARG A 269 -11.08 9.11 13.87
C ARG A 269 -10.80 8.44 12.53
N CYS A 270 -9.55 8.53 12.08
CA CYS A 270 -9.16 7.97 10.78
C CYS A 270 -7.75 7.40 10.83
N ALA A 271 -7.55 6.27 10.15
CA ALA A 271 -6.25 5.71 9.81
C ALA A 271 -6.12 5.63 8.29
N PHE A 272 -5.00 6.11 7.76
CA PHE A 272 -4.69 6.10 6.33
C PHE A 272 -3.18 5.96 6.09
N GLY A 273 -2.83 5.42 4.91
CA GLY A 273 -1.46 5.25 4.42
C GLY A 273 -1.08 6.29 3.37
N HIS A 274 -0.25 5.90 2.40
CA HIS A 274 0.09 6.63 1.18
C HIS A 274 0.90 7.94 1.31
N ASP A 275 0.68 8.75 2.35
CA ASP A 275 1.50 9.94 2.65
C ASP A 275 1.90 9.95 4.12
N PRO A 276 3.19 9.81 4.44
CA PRO A 276 3.61 9.67 5.83
C PRO A 276 3.90 10.98 6.52
N LYS A 277 3.98 12.06 5.74
CA LYS A 277 4.36 13.36 6.26
C LYS A 277 3.18 13.94 7.01
N ALA A 278 2.01 13.34 6.85
CA ALA A 278 0.89 13.46 7.74
C ALA A 278 1.27 13.31 9.22
N ILE A 279 2.34 12.61 9.61
CA ILE A 279 2.53 12.16 11.00
C ILE A 279 3.60 12.96 11.74
N GLU A 280 3.26 13.54 12.91
CA GLU A 280 4.25 14.07 13.86
C GLU A 280 4.85 12.96 14.75
N PRO A 281 6.03 13.16 15.40
CA PRO A 281 6.76 12.11 16.14
C PRO A 281 6.02 11.37 17.27
N ARG A 282 4.78 11.75 17.60
CA ARG A 282 3.94 11.09 18.61
C ARG A 282 2.68 10.43 18.04
N GLY A 283 2.57 10.29 16.71
CA GLY A 283 1.34 9.81 16.07
C GLY A 283 0.19 10.82 16.12
N ILE A 284 0.45 12.06 16.58
CA ILE A 284 -0.53 13.15 16.64
C ILE A 284 -0.51 13.83 15.26
N LEU A 285 -1.65 14.04 14.61
CA LEU A 285 -1.71 15.17 13.69
C LEU A 285 -2.14 16.39 14.48
N GLY A 286 -1.38 17.47 14.34
CA GLY A 286 -1.75 18.84 14.66
C GLY A 286 -2.90 18.99 15.66
N SER A 287 -2.53 19.11 16.94
CA SER A 287 -3.26 19.68 18.09
C SER A 287 -4.76 19.43 18.34
N VAL A 288 -5.54 18.73 17.52
CA VAL A 288 -7.01 18.60 17.73
C VAL A 288 -7.60 17.23 17.39
N TRP A 289 -6.87 16.32 16.73
CA TRP A 289 -7.49 15.08 16.21
C TRP A 289 -6.61 13.86 16.47
N ASP A 290 -7.08 12.98 17.36
CA ASP A 290 -6.45 11.69 17.65
C ASP A 290 -6.40 10.85 16.37
N LYS A 291 -5.23 10.79 15.76
CA LYS A 291 -4.96 9.95 14.59
C LYS A 291 -4.12 8.75 15.00
N ALA A 292 -4.37 7.66 14.29
CA ALA A 292 -3.59 6.45 14.37
C ALA A 292 -2.61 6.43 13.21
N ALA A 293 -1.32 6.76 13.43
CA ALA A 293 -0.38 6.72 12.32
C ALA A 293 1.10 6.50 12.69
N SER A 294 1.68 5.53 11.98
CA SER A 294 3.04 5.31 11.47
C SER A 294 3.28 3.82 11.16
N THR A 295 2.97 3.43 9.94
CA THR A 295 4.02 2.99 9.01
C THR A 295 4.53 4.24 8.28
N ASP A 296 5.84 4.41 8.13
CA ASP A 296 6.42 5.29 7.09
C ASP A 296 5.82 4.84 5.72
N PRO A 297 5.61 5.69 4.71
CA PRO A 297 4.92 5.34 3.44
C PRO A 297 5.90 4.61 2.48
N TYR A 298 6.98 4.15 3.07
CA TYR A 298 8.31 4.06 2.53
C TYR A 298 8.89 2.88 3.29
N MET A 299 8.59 1.69 2.81
CA MET A 299 9.60 0.63 2.85
C MET A 299 10.85 1.03 2.02
N ARG A 300 11.32 2.28 2.14
CA ARG A 300 12.61 2.77 1.65
C ARG A 300 13.67 2.16 2.55
N GLY A 301 14.22 1.04 2.10
CA GLY A 301 15.37 0.41 2.75
C GLY A 301 15.02 -0.42 3.98
N ASN A 302 13.89 -1.13 4.00
CA ASN A 302 13.46 -2.05 5.07
C ASN A 302 12.96 -1.39 6.37
N ILE A 303 12.30 -0.22 6.31
CA ILE A 303 11.68 0.38 7.49
C ILE A 303 10.35 -0.34 7.78
N GLU A 304 10.37 -1.22 8.78
CA GLU A 304 9.26 -1.97 9.34
C GLU A 304 8.56 -1.14 10.44
N GLY A 305 7.36 -0.62 10.15
CA GLY A 305 6.51 0.09 11.11
C GLY A 305 5.11 -0.52 11.18
N MET A 306 4.36 -0.29 12.26
CA MET A 306 2.94 -0.64 12.38
C MET A 306 2.27 0.25 13.41
N ILE A 307 0.97 0.48 13.26
CA ILE A 307 0.20 1.10 14.32
C ILE A 307 -0.60 0.08 15.10
N ARG A 308 -0.65 0.28 16.42
CA ARG A 308 -1.54 -0.42 17.33
C ARG A 308 -2.56 0.56 17.91
N ILE A 309 -3.84 0.22 17.83
CA ILE A 309 -4.94 0.94 18.47
C ILE A 309 -5.55 0.05 19.54
N CYS A 310 -5.72 0.59 20.76
CA CYS A 310 -6.44 -0.06 21.85
C CYS A 310 -7.36 0.96 22.53
N GLY A 311 -8.65 0.92 22.19
CA GLY A 311 -9.59 1.97 22.59
C GLY A 311 -9.15 3.33 22.04
N SER A 312 -8.94 4.31 22.92
CA SER A 312 -8.47 5.64 22.50
C SER A 312 -6.96 5.75 22.31
N CYS A 313 -6.19 4.74 22.74
CA CYS A 313 -4.72 4.76 22.68
C CYS A 313 -4.22 4.36 21.29
N VAL A 314 -3.21 5.09 20.82
CA VAL A 314 -2.51 4.86 19.55
C VAL A 314 -1.03 4.74 19.86
N ASP A 315 -0.42 3.65 19.40
CA ASP A 315 1.01 3.40 19.51
C ASP A 315 1.62 3.07 18.15
N ALA A 316 2.79 3.65 17.87
CA ALA A 316 3.64 3.30 16.76
C ALA A 316 4.65 2.23 17.15
N ILE A 317 4.69 1.12 16.43
CA ILE A 317 5.61 0.01 16.64
C ILE A 317 6.60 0.00 15.49
N TYR A 318 7.88 -0.06 15.83
CA TYR A 318 8.97 -0.19 14.87
C TYR A 318 9.94 -1.27 15.35
N THR A 319 10.61 -1.94 14.42
CA THR A 319 11.72 -2.83 14.77
C THR A 319 13.00 -2.05 15.06
N GLU A 320 13.97 -2.68 15.73
CA GLU A 320 15.26 -2.05 16.07
C GLU A 320 16.01 -1.54 14.83
N GLU A 321 16.02 -2.34 13.76
CA GLU A 321 16.63 -2.00 12.47
C GLU A 321 15.99 -0.73 11.89
N SER A 322 14.65 -0.68 11.90
CA SER A 322 13.86 0.44 11.40
C SER A 322 14.12 1.73 12.17
N ILE A 323 14.25 1.64 13.50
CA ILE A 323 14.58 2.79 14.34
C ILE A 323 15.96 3.34 14.02
N SER A 324 16.95 2.46 13.81
CA SER A 324 18.30 2.89 13.42
C SER A 324 18.28 3.66 12.11
N ILE A 325 17.58 3.14 11.09
CA ILE A 325 17.46 3.78 9.77
C ILE A 325 16.74 5.13 9.88
N LEU A 326 15.63 5.18 10.62
CA LEU A 326 14.85 6.40 10.83
C LEU A 326 15.63 7.48 11.57
N GLN A 327 16.46 7.12 12.55
CA GLN A 327 17.36 8.04 13.24
C GLN A 327 18.42 8.63 12.31
N ASP A 328 18.94 7.85 11.35
CA ASP A 328 19.91 8.35 10.37
C ASP A 328 19.27 9.32 9.36
N ILE A 329 18.06 9.02 8.89
CA ILE A 329 17.33 9.86 7.93
C ILE A 329 16.80 11.14 8.61
N TYR A 330 16.31 11.01 9.84
CA TYR A 330 15.68 12.08 10.62
C TYR A 330 16.36 12.26 11.97
N PRO A 331 17.63 12.73 12.02
CA PRO A 331 18.41 12.80 13.26
C PRO A 331 17.86 13.76 14.32
N GLN A 332 16.90 14.60 13.93
CA GLN A 332 16.20 15.52 14.83
C GLN A 332 14.92 14.93 15.43
N ARG A 333 14.49 13.73 15.00
CA ARG A 333 13.30 13.03 15.50
C ARG A 333 13.70 11.94 16.47
N THR A 334 12.93 11.78 17.54
CA THR A 334 13.10 10.68 18.50
C THR A 334 12.11 9.57 18.19
N PHE A 335 12.62 8.36 17.98
CA PHE A 335 11.83 7.16 17.75
C PHE A 335 11.97 6.24 18.97
N PHE A 336 10.88 5.62 19.40
CA PHE A 336 10.86 4.72 20.55
C PHE A 336 10.41 3.33 20.13
N MET A 337 11.06 2.30 20.68
CA MET A 337 10.50 0.96 20.70
C MET A 337 9.32 0.98 21.67
N VAL A 338 8.12 0.59 21.22
CA VAL A 338 7.03 0.28 22.15
C VAL A 338 7.28 -1.11 22.72
N ASN A 339 8.30 -1.21 23.59
CA ASN A 339 8.65 -2.45 24.30
C ASN A 339 7.82 -2.66 25.58
N LYS A 340 6.75 -1.88 25.78
CA LYS A 340 5.82 -2.08 26.90
C LYS A 340 4.39 -2.00 26.39
N LEU A 341 3.77 -3.17 26.27
CA LEU A 341 2.36 -3.32 26.65
C LEU A 341 2.30 -2.81 28.10
N ILE A 342 1.76 -1.62 28.31
CA ILE A 342 1.43 -1.17 29.65
C ILE A 342 0.22 -2.01 30.06
N ASP A 343 0.42 -2.87 31.06
CA ASP A 343 -0.63 -3.68 31.70
C ASP A 343 -1.80 -2.82 32.20
#